data_AF-A0A392PLK4-F1
#
_entry.id   AF-A0A392PLK4-F1
#
_cell.length_a   1.000
_cell.length_b   1.000
_cell.length_c   1.000
_cell.angle_alpha   90.00
_cell.angle_beta   90.00
_cell.angle_gamma   90.00
#
_symmetry.space_group_name_H-M   'P 1'
#
loop_
_entity.id
_entity.type
_entity.pdbx_description
1 polymer ?
#
loop_
_entity_poly.entity_id
_entity_poly.type
_entity_poly.pdbx_seq_one_letter_code
_entity_poly.pdbx_strand_id
1 'polypeptide(L)'
;MITRTRFKREFLTKYFPADERNHKVIEFVELKQGGMSVSKYAAKFEDLCHFAPHYNIMEAEEDKCVKFENGLRQDIKQLIGFSEIKDFPTLVNKSRICDKDSRAKVNYYKAANEKRGKDMGRGKPYDKRGKKPDEGGSSGGRGKGDGNCFKCELSGHRFFECPRKDDKCLKCRYFGHKTEDCKKPVVCFNCKEEGHKSAVCKKPRVAEGKVFALDGGDAEADNLIR
;
A
#
# COMPACT_ATOMS: atom_id res chain seq x y z
N MET A 1 27.22 -45.34 -40.99
CA MET A 1 27.46 -44.26 -40.01
C MET A 1 26.15 -43.84 -39.35
N ILE A 2 26.06 -43.84 -38.02
CA ILE A 2 24.91 -43.27 -37.33
C ILE A 2 25.15 -41.76 -37.22
N THR A 3 24.26 -40.95 -37.76
CA THR A 3 24.35 -39.49 -37.62
C THR A 3 24.00 -39.09 -36.17
N ARG A 4 24.61 -38.01 -35.66
CA ARG A 4 24.36 -37.49 -34.30
C ARG A 4 22.87 -37.30 -33.99
N THR A 5 22.08 -36.90 -34.99
CA THR A 5 20.62 -36.73 -34.91
C THR A 5 19.91 -38.07 -34.67
N ARG A 6 20.32 -39.11 -35.40
CA ARG A 6 19.74 -40.45 -35.26
C ARG A 6 20.12 -41.08 -33.92
N PHE A 7 21.37 -40.92 -33.47
CA PHE A 7 21.78 -41.38 -32.13
C PHE A 7 20.99 -40.69 -31.01
N LYS A 8 20.88 -39.34 -31.04
CA LYS A 8 20.12 -38.59 -30.03
C LYS A 8 18.65 -39.03 -29.98
N ARG A 9 18.03 -39.26 -31.13
CA ARG A 9 16.64 -39.73 -31.21
C ARG A 9 16.48 -41.09 -30.55
N GLU A 10 17.27 -42.09 -30.97
CA GLU A 10 17.19 -43.44 -30.41
C GLU A 10 17.52 -43.47 -28.92
N PHE A 11 18.52 -42.70 -28.50
CA PHE A 11 18.91 -42.56 -27.09
C PHE A 11 17.78 -41.97 -26.24
N LEU A 12 17.20 -40.84 -26.67
CA LEU A 12 16.10 -40.22 -25.95
C LEU A 12 14.85 -41.10 -25.94
N THR A 13 14.53 -41.78 -27.04
CA THR A 13 13.39 -42.72 -27.06
C THR A 13 13.57 -43.87 -26.07
N LYS A 14 14.79 -44.38 -25.92
CA LYS A 14 15.08 -45.54 -25.08
C LYS A 14 15.23 -45.21 -23.60
N TYR A 15 15.83 -44.07 -23.27
CA TYR A 15 16.16 -43.68 -21.89
C TYR A 15 15.31 -42.54 -21.33
N PHE A 16 14.49 -41.90 -22.17
CA PHE A 16 13.64 -40.78 -21.77
C PHE A 16 12.28 -40.87 -22.48
N PRO A 17 11.43 -41.84 -22.09
CA PRO A 17 10.23 -42.19 -22.81
C PRO A 17 9.23 -41.04 -22.92
N ALA A 18 8.27 -41.17 -23.85
CA ALA A 18 7.43 -40.05 -24.27
C ALA A 18 6.55 -39.51 -23.14
N ASP A 19 6.14 -40.35 -22.20
CA ASP A 19 5.40 -40.00 -20.99
C ASP A 19 6.21 -39.08 -20.07
N GLU A 20 7.49 -39.38 -19.82
CA GLU A 20 8.37 -38.52 -19.02
C GLU A 20 8.60 -37.17 -19.70
N ARG A 21 8.79 -37.15 -21.03
CA ARG A 21 8.89 -35.90 -21.79
C ARG A 21 7.61 -35.08 -21.73
N ASN A 22 6.46 -35.73 -21.89
CA ASN A 22 5.17 -35.05 -21.84
C ASN A 22 4.92 -34.46 -20.45
N HIS A 23 5.30 -35.16 -19.38
CA HIS A 23 5.24 -34.62 -18.03
C HIS A 23 6.09 -33.34 -17.88
N LYS A 24 7.31 -33.32 -18.44
CA LYS A 24 8.17 -32.14 -18.45
C LYS A 24 7.58 -30.97 -19.26
N VAL A 25 6.91 -31.25 -20.38
CA VAL A 25 6.21 -30.23 -21.16
C VAL A 25 5.03 -29.65 -20.38
N ILE A 26 4.25 -30.49 -19.67
CA ILE A 26 3.16 -30.01 -18.81
C ILE A 26 3.73 -29.13 -17.69
N GLU A 27 4.80 -29.58 -17.03
CA GLU A 27 5.51 -28.80 -16.00
C GLU A 27 5.95 -27.43 -16.53
N PHE A 28 6.45 -27.36 -17.76
CA PHE A 28 6.83 -26.10 -18.41
C PHE A 28 5.63 -25.18 -18.69
N VAL A 29 4.55 -25.74 -19.24
CA VAL A 29 3.33 -25.00 -19.57
C VAL A 29 2.71 -24.39 -18.31
N GLU A 30 2.67 -25.15 -17.21
CA GLU A 30 2.09 -24.73 -15.93
C GLU A 30 3.05 -23.92 -15.06
N LEU A 31 4.33 -23.80 -15.45
CA LEU A 31 5.35 -23.12 -14.65
C LEU A 31 4.94 -21.67 -14.35
N LYS A 32 4.84 -21.35 -13.06
CA LYS A 32 4.62 -20.02 -12.50
C LYS A 32 5.69 -19.72 -11.44
N GLN A 33 6.07 -18.46 -11.32
CA GLN A 33 7.02 -18.00 -10.31
C GLN A 33 6.50 -18.29 -8.88
N GLY A 34 5.21 -18.04 -8.61
CA GLY A 34 4.65 -18.21 -7.27
C GLY A 34 5.48 -17.46 -6.21
N GLY A 35 5.82 -18.12 -5.09
CA GLY A 35 6.60 -17.52 -4.00
C GLY A 35 8.13 -17.44 -4.24
N MET A 36 8.65 -18.04 -5.31
CA MET A 36 10.10 -18.11 -5.53
C MET A 36 10.68 -16.79 -6.06
N SER A 37 12.00 -16.63 -5.95
CA SER A 37 12.68 -15.50 -6.58
C SER A 37 12.70 -15.66 -8.09
N VAL A 38 12.77 -14.54 -8.82
CA VAL A 38 12.86 -14.58 -10.29
C VAL A 38 14.08 -15.39 -10.74
N SER A 39 15.19 -15.35 -10.01
CA SER A 39 16.38 -16.17 -10.32
C SER A 39 16.08 -17.67 -10.30
N LYS A 40 15.33 -18.16 -9.30
CA LYS A 40 14.94 -19.58 -9.22
C LYS A 40 13.94 -19.95 -10.31
N TYR A 41 12.99 -19.05 -10.59
CA TYR A 41 12.02 -19.23 -11.66
C TYR A 41 12.70 -19.30 -13.03
N ALA A 42 13.63 -18.39 -13.33
CA ALA A 42 14.38 -18.38 -14.58
C ALA A 42 15.21 -19.65 -14.77
N ALA A 43 15.90 -20.13 -13.73
CA ALA A 43 16.64 -21.39 -13.82
C ALA A 43 15.72 -22.58 -14.15
N LYS A 44 14.56 -22.70 -13.48
CA LYS A 44 13.56 -23.72 -13.81
C LYS A 44 12.99 -23.57 -15.21
N PHE A 45 12.76 -22.33 -15.63
CA PHE A 45 12.25 -22.03 -16.96
C PHE A 45 13.22 -22.52 -18.02
N GLU A 46 14.52 -22.20 -17.90
CA GLU A 46 15.54 -22.64 -18.86
C GLU A 46 15.70 -24.16 -18.90
N ASP A 47 15.71 -24.81 -17.73
CA ASP A 47 15.79 -26.27 -17.62
C ASP A 47 14.61 -26.96 -18.32
N LEU A 48 13.39 -26.46 -18.08
CA LEU A 48 12.17 -27.01 -18.67
C LEU A 48 11.97 -26.61 -20.14
N CYS A 49 12.46 -25.44 -20.55
CA CYS A 49 12.41 -24.96 -21.93
C CYS A 49 13.19 -25.89 -22.87
N HIS A 50 14.16 -26.65 -22.36
CA HIS A 50 14.87 -27.67 -23.14
C HIS A 50 13.94 -28.75 -23.70
N PHE A 51 12.88 -29.10 -22.97
CA PHE A 51 11.88 -30.10 -23.38
C PHE A 51 10.81 -29.54 -24.32
N ALA A 52 10.84 -28.23 -24.60
CA ALA A 52 9.91 -27.55 -25.48
C ALA A 52 10.66 -26.92 -26.68
N PRO A 53 11.08 -27.72 -27.68
CA PRO A 53 11.89 -27.24 -28.81
C PRO A 53 11.30 -26.04 -29.57
N HIS A 54 9.97 -25.91 -29.56
CA HIS A 54 9.24 -24.82 -30.19
C HIS A 54 9.54 -23.44 -29.59
N TYR A 55 10.05 -23.35 -28.36
CA TYR A 55 10.50 -22.09 -27.74
C TYR A 55 12.01 -21.81 -27.88
N ASN A 56 12.77 -22.72 -28.52
CA ASN A 56 14.22 -22.60 -28.67
C ASN A 56 14.67 -22.22 -30.09
N ILE A 57 13.72 -21.92 -30.97
CA ILE A 57 14.00 -21.35 -32.30
C ILE A 57 14.02 -19.82 -32.19
N MET A 58 14.79 -19.15 -33.06
CA MET A 58 14.95 -17.69 -33.00
C MET A 58 13.61 -16.97 -33.21
N GLU A 59 12.74 -17.51 -34.07
CA GLU A 59 11.43 -16.96 -34.40
C GLU A 59 10.45 -16.98 -33.22
N ALA A 60 10.69 -17.84 -32.23
CA ALA A 60 9.84 -18.00 -31.05
C ALA A 60 10.36 -17.25 -29.82
N GLU A 61 11.36 -16.38 -29.97
CA GLU A 61 11.93 -15.63 -28.84
C GLU A 61 10.90 -14.69 -28.19
N GLU A 62 10.04 -14.06 -29.02
CA GLU A 62 8.94 -13.24 -28.51
C GLU A 62 7.94 -14.09 -27.72
N ASP A 63 7.55 -15.26 -28.25
CA ASP A 63 6.65 -16.20 -27.56
C ASP A 63 7.26 -16.70 -26.24
N LYS A 64 8.58 -16.90 -26.21
CA LYS A 64 9.33 -17.27 -25.01
C LYS A 64 9.28 -16.15 -23.96
N CYS A 65 9.46 -14.89 -24.38
CA CYS A 65 9.30 -13.72 -23.52
C CYS A 65 7.89 -13.62 -22.94
N VAL A 66 6.87 -13.75 -23.80
CA VAL A 66 5.45 -13.72 -23.39
C VAL A 66 5.14 -14.84 -22.39
N LYS A 67 5.62 -16.07 -22.63
CA LYS A 67 5.44 -17.19 -21.70
C LYS A 67 6.11 -16.93 -20.37
N PHE A 68 7.34 -16.41 -20.39
CA PHE A 68 8.09 -16.07 -19.18
C PHE A 68 7.37 -15.00 -18.36
N GLU A 69 6.97 -13.90 -19.01
CA GLU A 69 6.25 -12.78 -18.42
C GLU A 69 4.91 -13.21 -17.80
N ASN A 70 4.16 -14.07 -18.50
CA ASN A 70 2.89 -14.58 -18.00
C ASN A 70 3.03 -15.47 -16.76
N GLY A 71 4.18 -16.09 -16.55
CA GLY A 71 4.49 -16.86 -15.34
C GLY A 71 5.03 -16.01 -14.18
N LEU A 72 5.36 -14.73 -14.40
CA LEU A 72 5.82 -13.84 -13.33
C LEU A 72 4.70 -13.50 -12.35
N ARG A 73 5.07 -13.15 -11.11
CA ARG A 73 4.11 -12.58 -10.16
C ARG A 73 3.56 -11.25 -10.66
N GLN A 74 2.32 -10.94 -10.27
CA GLN A 74 1.60 -9.76 -10.75
C GLN A 74 2.33 -8.43 -10.49
N ASP A 75 3.00 -8.30 -9.34
CA ASP A 75 3.76 -7.09 -8.97
C ASP A 75 4.93 -6.82 -9.93
N ILE A 76 5.61 -7.89 -10.37
CA ILE A 76 6.72 -7.81 -11.32
C ILE A 76 6.19 -7.69 -12.75
N LYS A 77 5.18 -8.50 -13.10
CA LYS A 77 4.55 -8.52 -14.42
C LYS A 77 4.07 -7.13 -14.84
N GLN A 78 3.43 -6.39 -13.94
CA GLN A 78 2.98 -5.03 -14.25
C GLN A 78 4.15 -4.11 -14.63
N LEU A 79 5.24 -4.13 -13.87
CA LEU A 79 6.42 -3.29 -14.14
C LEU A 79 7.11 -3.65 -15.45
N ILE A 80 7.19 -4.95 -15.73
CA ILE A 80 7.84 -5.49 -16.92
C ILE A 80 6.99 -5.30 -18.18
N GLY A 81 5.68 -5.50 -18.11
CA GLY A 81 4.76 -5.36 -19.24
C GLY A 81 4.77 -3.97 -19.85
N PHE A 82 4.99 -2.91 -19.04
CA PHE A 82 5.16 -1.55 -19.57
C PHE A 82 6.46 -1.33 -20.37
N SER A 83 7.44 -2.25 -20.26
CA SER A 83 8.71 -2.15 -20.96
C SER A 83 8.74 -2.89 -22.30
N GLU A 84 7.66 -3.60 -22.66
CA GLU A 84 7.48 -4.31 -23.96
C GLU A 84 8.73 -5.07 -24.45
N ILE A 85 9.38 -5.81 -23.54
CA ILE A 85 10.67 -6.43 -23.81
C ILE A 85 10.49 -7.69 -24.66
N LYS A 86 11.20 -7.74 -25.80
CA LYS A 86 11.17 -8.86 -26.74
C LYS A 86 12.43 -9.74 -26.72
N ASP A 87 13.46 -9.33 -25.99
CA ASP A 87 14.73 -10.05 -25.81
C ASP A 87 14.73 -10.81 -24.48
N PHE A 88 14.92 -12.14 -24.53
CA PHE A 88 14.77 -12.99 -23.34
C PHE A 88 15.83 -12.70 -22.27
N PRO A 89 17.13 -12.56 -22.58
CA PRO A 89 18.15 -12.19 -21.59
C PRO A 89 17.83 -10.87 -20.87
N THR A 90 17.41 -9.85 -21.61
CA THR A 90 17.04 -8.54 -21.05
C THR A 90 15.82 -8.64 -20.16
N LEU A 91 14.80 -9.39 -20.58
CA LEU A 91 13.58 -9.64 -19.80
C LEU A 91 13.92 -10.28 -18.45
N VAL A 92 14.75 -11.33 -18.45
CA VAL A 92 15.18 -12.01 -17.23
C VAL A 92 15.96 -11.07 -16.32
N ASN A 93 16.88 -10.27 -16.86
CA ASN A 93 17.67 -9.34 -16.06
C ASN A 93 16.79 -8.27 -15.40
N LYS A 94 15.92 -7.60 -16.17
CA LYS A 94 15.00 -6.59 -15.62
C LYS A 94 14.04 -7.19 -14.60
N SER A 95 13.52 -8.38 -14.85
CA SER A 95 12.66 -9.09 -13.91
C SER A 95 13.36 -9.38 -12.58
N ARG A 96 14.66 -9.74 -12.61
CA ARG A 96 15.48 -9.94 -11.40
C ARG A 96 15.66 -8.64 -10.60
N ILE A 97 15.81 -7.51 -11.27
CA ILE A 97 15.90 -6.20 -10.62
C ILE A 97 14.57 -5.87 -9.93
N CYS A 98 13.46 -5.99 -10.64
CA CYS A 98 12.12 -5.74 -10.08
C CYS A 98 11.78 -6.64 -8.87
N ASP A 99 12.19 -7.92 -8.87
CA ASP A 99 11.98 -8.80 -7.72
C ASP A 99 12.76 -8.35 -6.47
N LYS A 100 14.00 -7.87 -6.65
CA LYS A 100 14.80 -7.32 -5.56
C LYS A 100 14.18 -6.05 -5.01
N ASP A 101 13.76 -5.13 -5.87
CA ASP A 101 13.18 -3.85 -5.48
C ASP A 101 11.83 -4.05 -4.77
N SER A 102 10.98 -4.94 -5.29
CA SER A 102 9.71 -5.31 -4.66
C SER A 102 9.93 -5.87 -3.24
N ARG A 103 10.91 -6.79 -3.08
CA ARG A 103 11.25 -7.35 -1.77
C ARG A 103 11.85 -6.31 -0.82
N ALA A 104 12.74 -5.45 -1.31
CA ALA A 104 13.32 -4.36 -0.52
C ALA A 104 12.23 -3.38 -0.03
N LYS A 105 11.29 -3.02 -0.91
CA LYS A 105 10.12 -2.20 -0.57
C LYS A 105 9.29 -2.84 0.52
N VAL A 106 8.94 -4.13 0.38
CA VAL A 106 8.18 -4.88 1.40
C VAL A 106 8.92 -4.92 2.74
N ASN A 107 10.22 -5.19 2.72
CA ASN A 107 11.05 -5.24 3.95
C ASN A 107 11.14 -3.87 4.63
N TYR A 108 11.30 -2.79 3.85
CA TYR A 108 11.32 -1.42 4.35
C TYR A 108 10.01 -1.06 5.07
N TYR A 109 8.86 -1.32 4.45
CA TYR A 109 7.56 -1.03 5.08
C TYR A 109 7.29 -1.89 6.32
N LYS A 110 7.73 -3.16 6.32
CA LYS A 110 7.65 -4.02 7.51
C LYS A 110 8.48 -3.44 8.66
N ALA A 111 9.74 -3.09 8.42
CA ALA A 111 10.62 -2.52 9.42
C ALA A 111 10.13 -1.16 9.94
N ALA A 112 9.56 -0.32 9.07
CA ALA A 112 8.99 0.97 9.46
C ALA A 112 7.78 0.81 10.40
N ASN A 113 6.93 -0.18 10.16
CA ASN A 113 5.78 -0.47 11.02
C ASN A 113 6.19 -1.06 12.37
N GLU A 114 7.23 -1.91 12.42
CA GLU A 114 7.75 -2.45 13.68
C GLU A 114 8.37 -1.38 14.59
N LYS A 115 9.03 -0.36 14.01
CA LYS A 115 9.59 0.77 14.78
C LYS A 115 8.51 1.66 15.38
N ARG A 116 7.40 1.90 14.66
CA ARG A 116 6.25 2.67 15.18
C ARG A 116 5.53 1.97 16.34
N GLY A 117 5.61 0.64 16.44
CA GLY A 117 5.04 -0.12 17.55
C GLY A 117 5.84 -0.06 18.85
N LYS A 118 7.14 0.31 18.81
CA LYS A 118 8.04 0.29 19.97
C LYS A 118 8.28 1.67 20.62
N ASP A 119 7.95 2.76 19.94
CA ASP A 119 8.15 4.15 20.45
C ASP A 119 6.97 4.70 21.27
N MET A 120 6.02 3.86 21.67
CA MET A 120 4.92 4.27 22.58
C MET A 120 5.30 4.20 24.07
N GLY A 121 6.59 3.97 24.39
CA GLY A 121 7.07 3.80 25.77
C GLY A 121 8.05 4.86 26.28
N ARG A 122 8.49 5.82 25.46
CA ARG A 122 9.47 6.84 25.88
C ARG A 122 8.79 8.20 26.02
N GLY A 123 8.30 8.47 27.23
CA GLY A 123 7.76 9.77 27.61
C GLY A 123 8.71 10.91 27.21
N LYS A 124 8.13 12.01 26.73
CA LYS A 124 8.87 13.21 26.29
C LYS A 124 9.72 13.77 27.45
N PRO A 125 10.94 14.29 27.21
CA PRO A 125 11.92 14.54 28.27
C PRO A 125 11.68 15.78 29.15
N TYR A 126 10.60 16.55 28.94
CA TYR A 126 10.47 17.91 29.49
C TYR A 126 9.30 18.12 30.46
N ASP A 127 8.76 17.07 31.08
CA ASP A 127 7.76 17.23 32.15
C ASP A 127 8.39 16.92 33.52
N LYS A 128 9.20 17.84 34.04
CA LYS A 128 9.55 17.89 35.46
C LYS A 128 8.76 19.00 36.16
N ARG A 129 7.54 18.68 36.62
CA ARG A 129 6.99 19.32 37.82
C ARG A 129 6.28 18.26 38.66
N GLY A 130 6.81 18.08 39.87
CA GLY A 130 6.56 16.91 40.71
C GLY A 130 5.10 16.75 41.12
N LYS A 131 4.66 15.49 41.20
CA LYS A 131 3.51 15.07 41.98
C LYS A 131 3.99 14.41 43.27
N LYS A 132 3.47 14.88 44.39
CA LYS A 132 3.36 14.14 45.65
C LYS A 132 1.86 13.91 45.94
N PRO A 133 1.53 12.94 46.80
CA PRO A 133 0.91 11.70 46.35
C PRO A 133 -0.54 11.60 46.81
N ASP A 134 -1.33 10.74 46.15
CA ASP A 134 -2.25 9.88 46.90
C ASP A 134 -2.72 8.64 46.13
N GLU A 135 -2.63 7.52 46.85
CA GLU A 135 -3.41 6.27 46.81
C GLU A 135 -3.59 5.50 45.50
N GLY A 136 -2.73 4.48 45.35
CA GLY A 136 -2.80 3.45 44.34
C GLY A 136 -3.52 2.20 44.84
N GLY A 137 -4.54 1.78 44.09
CA GLY A 137 -5.16 0.48 44.24
C GLY A 137 -5.93 0.07 42.99
N SER A 138 -5.24 -0.61 42.07
CA SER A 138 -5.76 -1.45 40.96
C SER A 138 -6.14 -0.76 39.64
N SER A 139 -5.42 -1.07 38.57
CA SER A 139 -5.93 -0.83 37.20
C SER A 139 -5.44 -1.87 36.20
N GLY A 140 -6.25 -2.90 36.01
CA GLY A 140 -6.60 -3.30 34.64
C GLY A 140 -7.66 -2.33 34.12
N GLY A 141 -7.39 -1.68 32.98
CA GLY A 141 -8.43 -1.11 32.13
C GLY A 141 -8.79 0.37 32.28
N ARG A 142 -9.00 0.98 31.11
CA ARG A 142 -9.97 2.06 30.81
C ARG A 142 -9.61 3.46 31.35
N GLY A 143 -8.74 4.16 30.61
CA GLY A 143 -8.61 5.62 30.69
C GLY A 143 -9.82 6.33 30.08
N LYS A 144 -10.56 7.03 30.94
CA LYS A 144 -11.73 7.88 30.68
C LYS A 144 -11.46 8.93 29.61
N GLY A 145 -12.46 9.18 28.78
CA GLY A 145 -12.43 10.20 27.73
C GLY A 145 -12.88 11.55 28.25
N ASP A 146 -12.01 12.55 28.10
CA ASP A 146 -12.34 13.98 28.21
C ASP A 146 -12.58 14.59 26.81
N GLY A 147 -13.23 13.83 25.93
CA GLY A 147 -13.58 14.27 24.59
C GLY A 147 -15.02 13.92 24.28
N ASN A 148 -15.79 14.93 23.89
CA ASN A 148 -17.13 14.73 23.33
C ASN A 148 -17.00 13.87 22.07
N CYS A 149 -17.88 12.88 21.93
CA CYS A 149 -17.91 12.05 20.74
C CYS A 149 -18.14 12.91 19.49
N PHE A 150 -17.22 12.93 18.52
CA PHE A 150 -17.38 13.72 17.29
C PHE A 150 -18.64 13.36 16.48
N LYS A 151 -19.25 12.20 16.72
CA LYS A 151 -20.49 11.78 16.07
C LYS A 151 -21.76 12.30 16.75
N CYS A 152 -21.80 12.39 18.09
CA CYS A 152 -23.03 12.76 18.80
C CYS A 152 -22.85 13.87 19.84
N GLU A 153 -21.65 14.42 19.98
CA GLU A 153 -21.23 15.48 20.91
C GLU A 153 -21.48 15.17 22.40
N LEU A 154 -21.91 13.94 22.72
CA LEU A 154 -22.04 13.44 24.09
C LEU A 154 -20.70 12.92 24.59
N SER A 155 -20.38 13.25 25.85
CA SER A 155 -19.22 12.72 26.56
C SER A 155 -19.49 11.30 27.04
N GLY A 156 -18.43 10.56 27.37
CA GLY A 156 -18.51 9.19 27.91
C GLY A 156 -18.26 8.06 26.91
N HIS A 157 -18.11 8.34 25.62
CA HIS A 157 -17.67 7.36 24.61
C HIS A 157 -16.92 8.04 23.45
N ARG A 158 -16.09 7.27 22.72
CA ARG A 158 -15.37 7.78 21.53
C ARG A 158 -16.18 7.55 20.25
N PHE A 159 -15.80 8.23 19.16
CA PHE A 159 -16.46 8.14 17.84
C PHE A 159 -16.79 6.71 17.40
N PHE A 160 -15.87 5.77 17.63
CA PHE A 160 -15.98 4.36 17.23
C PHE A 160 -16.92 3.52 18.11
N GLU A 161 -17.26 4.00 19.31
CA GLU A 161 -18.14 3.33 20.27
C GLU A 161 -19.50 4.04 20.37
N CYS A 162 -19.85 4.85 19.36
CA CYS A 162 -21.09 5.61 19.38
C CYS A 162 -22.31 4.70 19.20
N PRO A 163 -23.25 4.67 20.17
CA PRO A 163 -24.45 3.85 20.07
C PRO A 163 -25.41 4.33 18.96
N ARG A 164 -25.23 5.56 18.45
CA ARG A 164 -25.98 6.07 17.29
C ARG A 164 -25.30 5.62 15.99
N LYS A 165 -25.92 4.67 15.29
CA LYS A 165 -25.41 4.15 14.01
C LYS A 165 -25.67 5.10 12.85
N ASP A 166 -26.73 5.88 12.89
CA ASP A 166 -27.04 6.84 11.83
C ASP A 166 -26.10 8.05 11.87
N ASP A 167 -25.59 8.44 10.70
CA ASP A 167 -24.80 9.66 10.56
C ASP A 167 -25.73 10.88 10.54
N LYS A 168 -25.26 12.02 11.07
CA LYS A 168 -25.98 13.29 10.94
C LYS A 168 -26.06 13.65 9.46
N CYS A 169 -27.24 14.07 8.99
CA CYS A 169 -27.40 14.60 7.64
C CYS A 169 -26.43 15.76 7.40
N LEU A 170 -25.62 15.69 6.33
CA LEU A 170 -24.59 16.70 6.04
C LEU A 170 -25.18 18.06 5.62
N LYS A 171 -26.48 18.13 5.31
CA LYS A 171 -27.19 19.38 5.00
C LYS A 171 -27.71 20.09 6.25
N CYS A 172 -28.37 19.37 7.15
CA CYS A 172 -29.14 19.98 8.25
C CYS A 172 -28.76 19.54 9.67
N ARG A 173 -27.77 18.65 9.83
CA ARG A 173 -27.23 18.15 11.11
C ARG A 173 -28.20 17.34 11.98
N TYR A 174 -29.41 17.05 11.52
CA TYR A 174 -30.35 16.15 12.20
C TYR A 174 -30.13 14.69 11.77
N PHE A 175 -30.35 13.77 12.70
CA PHE A 175 -30.33 12.33 12.46
C PHE A 175 -31.64 11.86 11.79
N GLY A 176 -31.64 10.63 11.27
CA GLY A 176 -32.84 9.96 10.75
C GLY A 176 -33.07 10.08 9.25
N HIS A 177 -32.18 10.73 8.49
CA HIS A 177 -32.23 10.77 7.02
C HIS A 177 -30.85 11.06 6.42
N LYS A 178 -30.62 10.64 5.18
CA LYS A 178 -29.39 10.93 4.43
C LYS A 178 -29.46 12.29 3.76
N THR A 179 -28.31 12.80 3.32
CA THR A 179 -28.18 14.10 2.65
C THR A 179 -29.06 14.23 1.38
N GLU A 180 -29.36 13.11 0.73
CA GLU A 180 -30.18 13.05 -0.48
C GLU A 180 -31.67 13.28 -0.16
N ASP A 181 -32.16 12.75 0.95
CA ASP A 181 -33.55 12.84 1.39
C ASP A 181 -33.85 14.10 2.24
N CYS A 182 -32.86 14.97 2.40
CA CYS A 182 -32.97 16.15 3.25
C CYS A 182 -33.75 17.27 2.56
N LYS A 183 -34.95 17.55 3.08
CA LYS A 183 -35.82 18.67 2.66
C LYS A 183 -35.39 20.04 3.19
N LYS A 184 -34.35 20.11 4.04
CA LYS A 184 -33.86 21.35 4.65
C LYS A 184 -32.71 21.97 3.83
N PRO A 185 -32.57 23.32 3.83
CA PRO A 185 -31.54 24.00 3.05
C PRO A 185 -30.12 23.69 3.56
N VAL A 186 -29.14 23.79 2.66
CA VAL A 186 -27.71 23.57 2.97
C VAL A 186 -27.24 24.69 3.89
N VAL A 187 -26.72 24.36 5.08
CA VAL A 187 -26.13 25.34 6.01
C VAL A 187 -24.60 25.32 5.94
N CYS A 188 -23.98 26.48 5.88
CA CYS A 188 -22.53 26.64 5.84
C CYS A 188 -21.89 26.22 7.19
N PHE A 189 -20.85 25.37 7.17
CA PHE A 189 -20.15 24.96 8.39
C PHE A 189 -19.23 26.06 8.97
N ASN A 190 -18.94 27.11 8.20
CA ASN A 190 -18.13 28.23 8.67
C ASN A 190 -19.00 29.34 9.31
N CYS A 191 -19.95 29.91 8.56
CA CYS A 191 -20.73 31.07 9.02
C CYS A 191 -22.15 30.74 9.53
N LYS A 192 -22.56 29.46 9.51
CA LYS A 192 -23.90 29.00 9.93
C LYS A 192 -25.08 29.57 9.13
N GLU A 193 -24.82 30.24 7.99
CA GLU A 193 -25.87 30.75 7.09
C GLU A 193 -26.31 29.69 6.08
N GLU A 194 -27.57 29.79 5.66
CA GLU A 194 -28.17 28.88 4.68
C GLU A 194 -27.76 29.26 3.23
N GLY A 195 -27.81 28.28 2.32
CA GLY A 195 -27.65 28.50 0.87
C GLY A 195 -26.26 28.21 0.30
N HIS A 196 -25.23 27.95 1.11
CA HIS A 196 -23.89 27.65 0.59
C HIS A 196 -23.07 26.69 1.48
N LYS A 197 -22.07 26.03 0.87
CA LYS A 197 -21.11 25.16 1.59
C LYS A 197 -19.89 25.98 2.03
N SER A 198 -19.19 25.53 3.08
CA SER A 198 -18.00 26.20 3.62
C SER A 198 -16.87 26.41 2.62
N ALA A 199 -16.81 25.59 1.56
CA ALA A 199 -15.83 25.74 0.49
C ALA A 199 -16.05 27.02 -0.33
N VAL A 200 -17.28 27.55 -0.37
CA VAL A 200 -17.67 28.73 -1.15
C VAL A 200 -18.05 29.91 -0.22
N CYS A 201 -17.79 29.77 1.08
CA CYS A 201 -18.09 30.81 2.05
C CYS A 201 -17.11 31.96 1.89
N LYS A 202 -17.62 33.16 1.59
CA LYS A 202 -16.82 34.39 1.47
C LYS A 202 -16.44 35.02 2.81
N LYS A 203 -16.98 34.49 3.92
CA LYS A 203 -16.67 34.97 5.28
C LYS A 203 -15.39 34.31 5.80
N PRO A 204 -14.56 35.02 6.59
CA PRO A 204 -13.34 34.48 7.15
C PRO A 204 -13.63 33.22 7.98
N ARG A 205 -12.68 32.29 8.04
CA ARG A 205 -12.84 31.07 8.82
C ARG A 205 -12.90 31.40 10.30
N VAL A 206 -14.07 31.23 10.92
CA VAL A 206 -14.24 31.32 12.37
C VAL A 206 -13.79 29.98 12.95
N ALA A 207 -12.47 29.80 13.08
CA ALA A 207 -11.96 28.74 13.92
C ALA A 207 -12.12 29.21 15.37
N GLU A 208 -12.99 28.55 16.14
CA GLU A 208 -12.89 28.57 17.60
C GLU A 208 -11.65 27.76 18.01
N GLY A 209 -10.47 28.27 17.64
CA GLY A 209 -9.16 27.84 18.10
C GLY A 209 -8.62 28.95 18.98
N LYS A 210 -8.30 28.62 20.25
CA LYS A 210 -7.67 29.54 21.20
C LYS A 210 -6.42 30.16 20.56
N VAL A 211 -6.45 31.46 20.28
CA VAL A 211 -5.28 32.27 19.92
C VAL A 211 -4.51 32.62 21.19
N PHE A 212 -3.19 32.45 21.18
CA PHE A 212 -2.31 33.04 22.19
C PHE A 212 -1.93 34.44 21.71
N ALA A 213 -2.20 35.46 22.53
CA ALA A 213 -1.71 36.81 22.32
C ALA A 213 -0.20 36.85 22.61
N LEU A 214 0.56 37.54 21.75
CA LEU A 214 1.84 38.10 22.13
C LEU A 214 1.62 39.60 22.26
N ASP A 215 1.66 40.08 23.50
CA ASP A 215 1.50 41.50 23.82
C ASP A 215 2.73 42.27 23.33
N GLY A 216 2.47 43.46 22.77
CA GLY A 216 3.45 44.30 22.11
C GLY A 216 4.33 45.12 23.05
N GLY A 217 5.51 45.48 22.55
CA GLY A 217 6.29 46.62 22.99
C GLY A 217 6.52 47.53 21.78
N ASP A 218 6.22 48.81 21.97
CA ASP A 218 6.12 49.83 20.93
C ASP A 218 7.45 50.29 20.30
N ALA A 219 7.24 50.96 19.16
CA ALA A 219 8.11 51.57 18.16
C ALA A 219 9.43 52.24 18.60
N GLU A 220 10.40 52.21 17.69
CA GLU A 220 10.95 53.47 17.15
C GLU A 220 11.42 53.25 15.70
N ALA A 221 10.91 54.10 14.80
CA ALA A 221 11.37 54.18 13.42
C ALA A 221 12.54 55.17 13.38
N ASP A 222 13.60 54.84 12.66
CA ASP A 222 14.37 55.88 12.00
C ASP A 222 14.99 55.38 10.69
N ASN A 223 14.67 56.11 9.63
CA ASN A 223 15.20 55.94 8.29
C ASN A 223 16.47 56.77 8.16
N LEU A 224 17.56 56.21 7.63
CA LEU A 224 18.50 57.03 6.86
C LEU A 224 19.21 56.24 5.76
N ILE A 225 19.18 56.88 4.60
CA ILE A 225 19.70 56.53 3.28
C ILE A 225 21.23 56.57 3.26
N ARG A 226 21.89 55.57 2.66
CA ARG A 226 22.72 55.71 1.45
C ARG A 226 23.23 54.36 0.96
#